data_AF-A0AAV2SAV3-F1
#
_entry.id   AF-A0AAV2SAV3-F1
#
_cell.length_a   1.000
_cell.length_b   1.000
_cell.length_c   1.000
_cell.angle_alpha   90.00
_cell.angle_beta   90.00
_cell.angle_gamma   90.00
#
_symmetry.space_group_name_H-M   'P 1'
#
loop_
_entity.id
_entity.type
_entity.pdbx_description
1 polymer ?
#
loop_
_entity_poly.entity_id
_entity_poly.type
_entity_poly.pdbx_seq_one_letter_code
_entity_poly.pdbx_strand_id
1 'polypeptide(L)'
;MEGGVCFDLNVFMCMLLRVKGYQADVLDGTYCAAPTRHTHVVLLVHNVRYPGDRHIVDVGTGYPFLELVAVDELPKTYRWAGLEVKYFQEGDYVYRCHRRGDLREQEKHVMRGEWRQAFDFPLEPVDYDFFRPHMKDVYVNEEDNFFLKTVRACRFTKHEKSGTVSDISIKDSHHILAAKERNILLGPMDNLTIQDIREDEWATQLEQNFPNIPTSKINVAINRYMDLEK
;
A
#
# COMPACT_ATOMS: atom_id res chain seq x y z
N MET A 1 -16.62 -3.12 4.83
CA MET A 1 -15.71 -2.13 5.43
C MET A 1 -15.08 -1.39 4.28
N GLU A 2 -15.08 -0.06 4.30
CA GLU A 2 -14.46 0.73 3.24
C GLU A 2 -12.93 0.60 3.31
N GLY A 3 -12.23 0.82 2.19
CA GLY A 3 -10.77 0.88 2.16
C GLY A 3 -10.22 2.22 2.67
N GLY A 4 -8.93 2.47 2.49
CA GLY A 4 -8.28 3.72 2.87
C GLY A 4 -6.81 3.74 2.46
N VAL A 5 -6.09 4.79 2.86
CA VAL A 5 -4.63 4.86 2.69
C VAL A 5 -3.92 4.37 3.95
N CYS A 6 -2.60 4.50 4.02
CA CYS A 6 -1.80 4.00 5.15
C CYS A 6 -2.22 4.58 6.51
N PHE A 7 -2.61 5.85 6.57
CA PHE A 7 -3.12 6.49 7.79
C PHE A 7 -4.44 5.89 8.28
N ASP A 8 -5.23 5.29 7.40
CA ASP A 8 -6.48 4.62 7.76
C ASP A 8 -6.21 3.14 8.09
N LEU A 9 -5.60 2.42 7.16
CA LEU A 9 -5.50 0.96 7.19
C LEU A 9 -4.52 0.47 8.25
N ASN A 10 -3.33 1.08 8.36
CA ASN A 10 -2.34 0.64 9.34
C ASN A 10 -2.75 1.05 10.75
N VAL A 11 -3.39 2.19 10.93
CA VAL A 11 -3.88 2.64 12.24
C VAL A 11 -5.03 1.75 12.72
N PHE A 12 -5.99 1.45 11.82
CA PHE A 12 -7.02 0.46 12.12
C PHE A 12 -6.44 -0.90 12.50
N MET A 13 -5.45 -1.39 11.75
CA MET A 13 -4.78 -2.66 12.05
C MET A 13 -4.04 -2.62 13.40
N CYS A 14 -3.37 -1.52 13.74
CA CYS A 14 -2.73 -1.34 15.04
C CYS A 14 -3.73 -1.44 16.18
N MET A 15 -4.88 -0.76 16.07
CA MET A 15 -5.94 -0.83 17.08
C MET A 15 -6.51 -2.25 17.19
N LEU A 16 -6.74 -2.92 16.06
CA LEU A 16 -7.22 -4.31 16.04
C LEU A 16 -6.24 -5.26 16.74
N LEU A 17 -4.94 -5.15 16.45
CA LEU A 17 -3.90 -5.97 17.08
C LEU A 17 -3.84 -5.73 18.60
N ARG A 18 -3.90 -4.46 19.04
CA ARG A 18 -3.95 -4.10 20.47
C ARG A 18 -5.17 -4.69 21.18
N VAL A 19 -6.35 -4.58 20.57
CA VAL A 19 -7.59 -5.19 21.11
C VAL A 19 -7.49 -6.72 21.20
N LYS A 20 -6.74 -7.34 20.29
CA LYS A 20 -6.46 -8.79 20.32
C LYS A 20 -5.38 -9.19 21.35
N GLY A 21 -4.81 -8.24 22.10
CA GLY A 21 -3.82 -8.50 23.13
C GLY A 21 -2.37 -8.49 22.64
N TYR A 22 -2.12 -8.12 21.38
CA TYR A 22 -0.75 -7.93 20.90
C TYR A 22 -0.21 -6.58 21.33
N GLN A 23 1.09 -6.53 21.62
CA GLN A 23 1.82 -5.27 21.71
C GLN A 23 2.16 -4.82 20.29
N ALA A 24 1.52 -3.75 19.83
CA ALA A 24 1.73 -3.16 18.51
C ALA A 24 1.97 -1.66 18.64
N ASP A 25 2.97 -1.17 17.93
CA ASP A 25 3.40 0.22 17.90
C ASP A 25 3.32 0.76 16.48
N VAL A 26 3.17 2.08 16.38
CA VAL A 26 3.13 2.80 15.12
C VAL A 26 4.53 3.36 14.84
N LEU A 27 5.01 3.19 13.63
CA LEU A 27 6.28 3.71 13.14
C LEU A 27 6.05 4.78 12.07
N ASP A 28 6.91 5.79 12.08
CA ASP A 28 6.98 6.85 11.09
C ASP A 28 7.69 6.37 9.81
N GLY A 29 7.04 6.46 8.66
CA GLY A 29 7.64 6.09 7.38
C GLY A 29 7.59 7.22 6.35
N THR A 30 8.51 7.17 5.39
CA THR A 30 8.57 8.13 4.28
C THR A 30 8.69 7.39 2.95
N TYR A 31 7.77 7.67 2.02
CA TYR A 31 7.90 7.21 0.64
C TYR A 31 8.98 8.02 -0.07
N CYS A 32 9.89 7.35 -0.79
CA CYS A 32 10.96 8.03 -1.53
C CYS A 32 10.45 9.01 -2.59
N ALA A 33 9.31 8.70 -3.18
CA ALA A 33 8.68 9.52 -4.20
C ALA A 33 7.86 10.68 -3.61
N ALA A 34 7.66 10.73 -2.29
CA ALA A 34 6.88 11.78 -1.66
C ALA A 34 7.68 13.09 -1.61
N PRO A 35 7.03 14.25 -1.79
CA PRO A 35 7.69 15.56 -1.71
C PRO A 35 8.06 15.95 -0.28
N THR A 36 7.38 15.37 0.71
CA THR A 36 7.57 15.63 2.15
C THR A 36 7.91 14.34 2.90
N ARG A 37 8.33 14.49 4.17
CA ARG A 37 8.58 13.36 5.09
C ARG A 37 7.31 12.97 5.83
N HIS A 38 7.33 11.84 6.51
CA HIS A 38 6.26 11.37 7.41
C HIS A 38 4.95 11.05 6.68
N THR A 39 5.08 10.44 5.50
CA THR A 39 3.98 10.20 4.56
C THR A 39 3.48 8.77 4.57
N HIS A 40 4.01 7.92 5.44
CA HIS A 40 3.61 6.53 5.56
C HIS A 40 3.55 6.12 7.02
N VAL A 41 2.63 5.20 7.31
CA VAL A 41 2.54 4.56 8.63
C VAL A 41 2.95 3.13 8.46
N VAL A 42 3.84 2.63 9.32
CA VAL A 42 4.21 1.21 9.39
C VAL A 42 3.94 0.74 10.82
N LEU A 43 3.75 -0.57 11.03
CA LEU A 43 3.54 -1.12 12.36
C LEU A 43 4.70 -2.00 12.80
N LEU A 44 5.00 -1.95 14.09
CA LEU A 44 5.90 -2.87 14.77
C LEU A 44 5.11 -3.71 15.77
N VAL A 45 5.11 -5.01 15.62
CA VAL A 45 4.43 -5.95 16.53
C VAL A 45 5.45 -6.74 17.29
N HIS A 46 5.29 -6.83 18.60
CA HIS A 46 6.22 -7.49 19.50
C HIS A 46 5.67 -8.80 20.04
N ASN A 47 6.57 -9.71 20.43
CA ASN A 47 6.24 -10.95 21.13
C ASN A 47 5.23 -11.83 20.37
N VAL A 48 5.35 -11.91 19.05
CA VAL A 48 4.43 -12.64 18.16
C VAL A 48 4.65 -14.15 18.25
N ARG A 49 5.89 -14.61 18.08
CA ARG A 49 6.26 -16.04 18.16
C ARG A 49 6.98 -16.35 19.46
N TYR A 50 7.87 -15.46 19.88
CA TYR A 50 8.71 -15.59 21.07
C TYR A 50 8.83 -14.27 21.83
N PRO A 51 9.00 -14.29 23.16
CA PRO A 51 9.31 -13.09 23.91
C PRO A 51 10.54 -12.35 23.34
N GLY A 52 10.39 -11.06 23.07
CA GLY A 52 11.41 -10.17 22.53
C GLY A 52 11.49 -10.09 21.00
N ASP A 53 10.76 -10.94 20.27
CA ASP A 53 10.75 -10.84 18.81
C ASP A 53 9.99 -9.58 18.34
N ARG A 54 10.35 -9.09 17.15
CA ARG A 54 9.79 -7.89 16.54
C ARG A 54 9.49 -8.13 15.09
N HIS A 55 8.28 -7.81 14.68
CA HIS A 55 7.78 -8.05 13.33
C HIS A 55 7.20 -6.77 12.75
N ILE A 56 7.61 -6.44 11.54
CA ILE A 56 7.01 -5.36 10.75
C ILE A 56 5.68 -5.85 10.17
N VAL A 57 4.67 -4.98 10.19
CA VAL A 57 3.37 -5.18 9.54
C VAL A 57 3.02 -3.94 8.74
N ASP A 58 2.54 -4.13 7.51
CA ASP A 58 2.07 -3.04 6.67
C ASP A 58 0.96 -3.50 5.73
N VAL A 59 -0.27 -3.06 6.02
CA VAL A 59 -1.47 -3.32 5.21
C VAL A 59 -1.93 -2.08 4.42
N GLY A 60 -1.19 -0.97 4.53
CA GLY A 60 -1.54 0.33 3.98
C GLY A 60 -0.65 0.80 2.83
N THR A 61 0.36 0.01 2.44
CA THR A 61 1.36 0.40 1.43
C THR A 61 0.82 0.44 -0.01
N GLY A 62 -0.30 -0.23 -0.30
CA GLY A 62 -0.79 -0.41 -1.67
C GLY A 62 0.05 -1.37 -2.53
N TYR A 63 1.12 -1.94 -1.97
CA TYR A 63 1.90 -3.03 -2.53
C TYR A 63 1.65 -4.35 -1.78
N PRO A 64 1.87 -5.52 -2.41
CA PRO A 64 1.70 -6.80 -1.74
C PRO A 64 2.50 -6.86 -0.42
N PHE A 65 1.87 -7.27 0.67
CA PHE A 65 2.52 -7.57 1.95
C PHE A 65 1.80 -8.80 2.54
N LEU A 66 2.37 -9.99 2.30
CA LEU A 66 1.60 -11.24 2.48
C LEU A 66 2.00 -12.05 3.71
N GLU A 67 3.08 -11.66 4.38
CA GLU A 67 3.57 -12.28 5.60
C GLU A 67 4.31 -11.25 6.47
N LEU A 68 4.41 -11.56 7.77
CA LEU A 68 5.16 -10.75 8.73
C LEU A 68 6.66 -10.73 8.37
N VAL A 69 7.30 -9.58 8.54
CA VAL A 69 8.75 -9.43 8.32
C VAL A 69 9.44 -9.34 9.67
N ALA A 70 10.18 -10.37 10.06
CA ALA A 70 10.92 -10.40 11.31
C ALA A 70 12.16 -9.49 11.21
N VAL A 71 12.32 -8.59 12.17
CA VAL A 71 13.39 -7.56 12.17
C VAL A 71 14.78 -8.19 12.33
N ASP A 72 14.89 -9.25 13.12
CA ASP A 72 16.11 -10.01 13.38
C ASP A 72 16.55 -10.90 12.21
N GLU A 73 15.66 -11.14 11.24
CA GLU A 73 15.96 -11.87 10.00
C GLU A 73 16.41 -10.96 8.84
N LEU A 74 16.52 -9.64 9.07
CA LEU A 74 16.96 -8.70 8.04
C LEU A 74 18.49 -8.81 7.80
N PRO A 75 18.97 -8.73 6.54
CA PRO A 75 18.22 -8.49 5.31
C PRO A 75 17.47 -9.73 4.78
N LYS A 76 16.26 -9.53 4.27
CA LYS A 76 15.44 -10.62 3.71
C LYS A 76 14.72 -10.20 2.43
N THR A 77 14.69 -11.12 1.46
CA THR A 77 14.01 -10.96 0.19
C THR A 77 12.77 -11.83 0.13
N TYR A 78 11.71 -11.27 -0.44
CA TYR A 78 10.40 -11.86 -0.60
C TYR A 78 9.95 -11.74 -2.05
N ARG A 79 9.05 -12.64 -2.46
CA ARG A 79 8.34 -12.52 -3.74
C ARG A 79 6.84 -12.67 -3.50
N TRP A 80 6.12 -11.57 -3.64
CA TRP A 80 4.70 -11.50 -3.29
C TRP A 80 3.90 -10.96 -4.48
N ALA A 81 2.91 -11.74 -4.94
CA ALA A 81 2.09 -11.42 -6.10
C ALA A 81 2.90 -10.90 -7.31
N GLY A 82 4.04 -11.53 -7.62
CA GLY A 82 4.92 -11.15 -8.74
C GLY A 82 5.95 -10.06 -8.43
N LEU A 83 5.81 -9.31 -7.33
CA LEU A 83 6.76 -8.28 -6.91
C LEU A 83 7.89 -8.88 -6.06
N GLU A 84 9.14 -8.62 -6.45
CA GLU A 84 10.32 -8.85 -5.61
C GLU A 84 10.51 -7.68 -4.64
N VAL A 85 10.52 -8.00 -3.34
CA VAL A 85 10.64 -7.03 -2.25
C VAL A 85 11.82 -7.44 -1.38
N LYS A 86 12.68 -6.48 -1.02
CA LYS A 86 13.75 -6.69 -0.04
C LYS A 86 13.58 -5.72 1.12
N TYR A 87 13.67 -6.25 2.33
CA TYR A 87 13.86 -5.47 3.54
C TYR A 87 15.29 -5.61 4.02
N PHE A 88 15.89 -4.52 4.49
CA PHE A 88 17.16 -4.54 5.20
C PHE A 88 17.27 -3.33 6.12
N GLN A 89 18.18 -3.42 7.09
CA GLN A 89 18.43 -2.38 8.06
C GLN A 89 19.82 -1.77 7.84
N GLU A 90 19.91 -0.45 7.86
CA GLU A 90 21.18 0.30 7.93
C GLU A 90 21.08 1.37 9.00
N GLY A 91 21.91 1.27 10.04
CA GLY A 91 21.79 2.10 11.24
C GLY A 91 20.42 1.90 11.90
N ASP A 92 19.75 3.02 12.17
CA ASP A 92 18.45 3.03 12.87
C ASP A 92 17.25 2.86 11.92
N TYR A 93 17.50 2.74 10.62
CA TYR A 93 16.46 2.72 9.58
C TYR A 93 16.33 1.35 8.92
N VAL A 94 15.07 0.96 8.67
CA VAL A 94 14.70 -0.15 7.81
C VAL A 94 14.21 0.40 6.47
N TYR A 95 14.64 -0.26 5.39
CA TYR A 95 14.32 0.11 4.03
C TYR A 95 13.50 -1.00 3.39
N ARG A 96 12.38 -0.64 2.75
CA ARG A 96 11.69 -1.53 1.81
C ARG A 96 12.10 -1.15 0.39
N CYS A 97 12.71 -2.08 -0.33
CA CYS A 97 13.09 -1.88 -1.71
C CYS A 97 12.42 -2.89 -2.65
N HIS A 98 12.17 -2.48 -3.88
CA HIS A 98 11.50 -3.24 -4.93
C HIS A 98 12.44 -3.43 -6.12
N ARG A 99 12.21 -4.47 -6.93
CA ARG A 99 12.97 -4.71 -8.17
C ARG A 99 12.06 -5.27 -9.27
N ARG A 100 12.00 -6.60 -9.42
CA ARG A 100 11.18 -7.24 -10.44
C ARG A 100 9.70 -7.08 -10.11
N GLY A 101 8.89 -6.73 -11.12
CA GLY A 101 7.45 -6.50 -10.96
C GLY A 101 7.12 -5.12 -10.40
N ASP A 102 8.10 -4.24 -10.22
CA ASP A 102 7.85 -2.86 -9.85
C ASP A 102 7.40 -2.05 -11.06
N LEU A 103 6.22 -1.44 -10.97
CA LEU A 103 5.59 -0.72 -12.08
C LEU A 103 5.91 0.77 -12.10
N ARG A 104 6.67 1.26 -11.11
CA ARG A 104 6.85 2.71 -10.90
C ARG A 104 8.05 3.28 -11.64
N GLU A 105 8.16 2.98 -12.93
CA GLU A 105 9.25 3.45 -13.81
C GLU A 105 9.40 4.98 -13.83
N GLN A 106 8.33 5.73 -13.55
CA GLN A 106 8.26 7.20 -13.68
C GLN A 106 8.53 7.98 -12.38
N GLU A 107 8.72 7.33 -11.24
CA GLU A 107 9.00 8.03 -9.98
C GLU A 107 10.48 8.43 -9.85
N LYS A 108 10.79 9.44 -9.01
CA LYS A 108 12.18 9.70 -8.62
C LYS A 108 12.74 8.46 -7.91
N HIS A 109 13.70 7.80 -8.54
CA HIS A 109 14.29 6.56 -8.04
C HIS A 109 15.44 6.85 -7.08
N VAL A 110 15.27 6.50 -5.81
CA VAL A 110 16.42 6.29 -4.92
C VAL A 110 16.85 4.84 -5.10
N MET A 111 17.94 4.62 -5.82
CA MET A 111 18.46 3.28 -6.10
C MET A 111 19.48 2.85 -5.03
N ARG A 112 19.40 1.58 -4.65
CA ARG A 112 20.31 0.90 -3.73
C ARG A 112 20.83 -0.37 -4.40
N GLY A 113 21.85 -0.18 -5.23
CA GLY A 113 22.26 -1.19 -6.22
C GLY A 113 21.17 -1.36 -7.27
N GLU A 114 20.73 -2.60 -7.49
CA GLU A 114 19.64 -2.93 -8.41
C GLU A 114 18.23 -2.76 -7.82
N TRP A 115 18.13 -2.35 -6.55
CA TRP A 115 16.87 -2.25 -5.85
C TRP A 115 16.42 -0.80 -5.75
N ARG A 116 15.18 -0.49 -6.15
CA ARG A 116 14.58 0.82 -5.92
C ARG A 116 14.04 0.90 -4.50
N GLN A 117 14.44 1.90 -3.73
CA GLN A 117 13.86 2.16 -2.42
C GLN A 117 12.43 2.68 -2.59
N ALA A 118 11.46 1.95 -2.05
CA ALA A 118 10.06 2.36 -2.05
C ALA A 118 9.78 3.31 -0.89
N PHE A 119 10.19 2.92 0.32
CA PHE A 119 10.09 3.73 1.52
C PHE A 119 11.07 3.27 2.58
N ASP A 120 11.29 4.11 3.59
CA ASP A 120 12.08 3.84 4.78
C ASP A 120 11.37 4.30 6.06
N PHE A 121 11.80 3.77 7.19
CA PHE A 121 11.26 4.08 8.52
C PHE A 121 12.27 3.70 9.61
N PRO A 122 12.35 4.45 10.73
CA PRO A 122 13.07 4.01 11.90
C PRO A 122 12.25 2.99 12.69
N LEU A 123 12.90 2.23 13.57
CA LEU A 123 12.23 1.29 14.48
C LEU A 123 11.75 1.93 15.80
N GLU A 124 11.95 3.23 15.97
CA GLU A 124 11.47 3.98 17.13
C GLU A 124 9.97 4.28 16.98
N PRO A 125 9.12 3.86 17.95
CA PRO A 125 7.71 4.17 17.94
C PRO A 125 7.40 5.66 17.99
N VAL A 126 6.28 6.04 17.36
CA VAL A 126 5.66 7.37 17.49
C VAL A 126 4.20 7.25 17.91
N ASP A 127 3.69 8.28 18.59
CA ASP A 127 2.26 8.40 18.85
C ASP A 127 1.49 8.70 17.57
N TYR A 128 0.26 8.24 17.46
CA TYR A 128 -0.58 8.53 16.28
C TYR A 128 -0.74 10.04 16.03
N ASP A 129 -0.80 10.84 17.10
CA ASP A 129 -0.94 12.29 17.00
C ASP A 129 0.26 12.97 16.32
N PHE A 130 1.41 12.29 16.21
CA PHE A 130 2.56 12.70 15.40
C PHE A 130 2.17 12.97 13.95
N PHE A 131 1.27 12.17 13.36
CA PHE A 131 0.92 12.27 11.95
C PHE A 131 -0.12 13.35 11.64
N ARG A 132 -0.83 13.90 12.65
CA ARG A 132 -1.88 14.92 12.43
C ARG A 132 -1.44 16.10 11.55
N PRO A 133 -0.28 16.75 11.78
CA PRO A 133 0.17 17.83 10.89
C PRO A 133 0.46 17.33 9.47
N HIS A 134 0.94 16.09 9.31
CA HIS A 134 1.37 15.50 8.05
C HIS A 134 0.21 14.95 7.22
N MET A 135 -0.90 14.56 7.84
CA MET A 135 -2.11 14.11 7.15
C MET A 135 -2.68 15.18 6.20
N LYS A 136 -2.46 16.46 6.49
CA LYS A 136 -2.89 17.55 5.59
C LYS A 136 -2.26 17.42 4.20
N ASP A 137 -1.02 16.95 4.11
CA ASP A 137 -0.34 16.77 2.83
C ASP A 137 -0.97 15.66 1.98
N VAL A 138 -1.65 14.70 2.62
CA VAL A 138 -2.30 13.57 1.95
C VAL A 138 -3.79 13.80 1.68
N TYR A 139 -4.50 14.51 2.55
CA TYR A 139 -5.96 14.67 2.44
C TYR A 139 -6.42 16.06 2.00
N VAL A 140 -5.56 17.08 2.00
CA VAL A 140 -5.98 18.48 1.80
C VAL A 140 -5.12 19.24 0.78
N ASN A 141 -3.79 19.12 0.85
CA ASN A 141 -2.90 19.91 0.01
C ASN A 141 -2.96 19.45 -1.46
N GLU A 142 -3.48 20.29 -2.37
CA GLU A 142 -3.67 19.91 -3.78
C GLU A 142 -2.45 20.15 -4.67
N GLU A 143 -1.49 21.00 -4.28
CA GLU A 143 -0.47 21.50 -5.21
C GLU A 143 0.44 20.37 -5.73
N ASP A 144 0.80 19.39 -4.88
CA ASP A 144 1.72 18.29 -5.22
C ASP A 144 1.25 16.89 -4.76
N ASN A 145 -0.05 16.73 -4.53
CA ASN A 145 -0.58 15.48 -3.97
C ASN A 145 -1.21 14.56 -5.02
N PHE A 146 -0.55 13.43 -5.25
CA PHE A 146 -1.04 12.42 -6.19
C PHE A 146 -2.34 11.73 -5.76
N PHE A 147 -2.65 11.66 -4.46
CA PHE A 147 -3.90 11.06 -3.97
C PHE A 147 -5.13 11.90 -4.27
N LEU A 148 -4.99 13.23 -4.34
CA LEU A 148 -6.10 14.15 -4.66
C LEU A 148 -6.28 14.36 -6.17
N LYS A 149 -5.26 14.03 -6.96
CA LYS A 149 -5.26 14.21 -8.43
C LYS A 149 -5.54 12.94 -9.22
N THR A 150 -5.57 11.78 -8.59
CA THR A 150 -5.75 10.50 -9.29
C THR A 150 -6.75 9.61 -8.59
N VAL A 151 -7.55 8.89 -9.37
CA VAL A 151 -8.44 7.84 -8.83
C VAL A 151 -7.61 6.57 -8.68
N ARG A 152 -7.50 6.06 -7.45
CA ARG A 152 -6.75 4.84 -7.15
C ARG A 152 -7.51 3.93 -6.21
N ALA A 153 -7.48 2.65 -6.51
CA ALA A 153 -7.91 1.60 -5.62
C ALA A 153 -7.05 0.37 -5.87
N CYS A 154 -6.76 -0.41 -4.84
CA CYS A 154 -6.10 -1.70 -5.00
C CYS A 154 -6.65 -2.71 -3.99
N ARG A 155 -6.74 -3.96 -4.43
CA ARG A 155 -6.94 -5.11 -3.54
C ARG A 155 -6.11 -6.29 -4.02
N PHE A 156 -5.75 -7.15 -3.09
CA PHE A 156 -5.04 -8.39 -3.38
C PHE A 156 -6.03 -9.54 -3.44
N THR A 157 -5.95 -10.32 -4.51
CA THR A 157 -6.98 -11.31 -4.83
C THR A 157 -6.37 -12.66 -5.19
N LYS A 158 -7.19 -13.69 -5.09
CA LYS A 158 -6.91 -14.99 -5.71
C LYS A 158 -7.61 -15.03 -7.07
N HIS A 159 -6.90 -15.57 -8.06
CA HIS A 159 -7.52 -15.92 -9.32
C HIS A 159 -8.12 -17.32 -9.18
N GLU A 160 -9.44 -17.45 -9.20
CA GLU A 160 -10.08 -18.77 -9.28
C GLU A 160 -10.04 -19.29 -10.72
N LYS A 161 -10.01 -20.61 -10.90
CA LYS A 161 -10.00 -21.26 -12.23
C LYS A 161 -11.23 -20.91 -13.09
N SER A 162 -12.29 -20.38 -12.50
CA SER A 162 -13.54 -19.96 -13.16
C SER A 162 -13.51 -18.52 -13.70
N GLY A 163 -12.42 -17.77 -13.52
CA GLY A 163 -12.37 -16.34 -13.88
C GLY A 163 -13.09 -15.43 -12.88
N THR A 164 -13.56 -15.98 -11.76
CA THR A 164 -14.17 -15.22 -10.67
C THR A 164 -13.10 -14.80 -9.66
N VAL A 165 -13.18 -13.56 -9.19
CA VAL A 165 -12.31 -13.00 -8.15
C VAL A 165 -13.00 -13.15 -6.81
N SER A 166 -12.55 -14.08 -5.95
CA SER A 166 -13.09 -14.23 -4.61
C SER A 166 -12.22 -13.50 -3.57
N ASP A 167 -12.87 -12.90 -2.59
CA ASP A 167 -12.21 -12.42 -1.38
C ASP A 167 -11.90 -13.64 -0.49
N ILE A 168 -10.65 -13.81 -0.05
CA ILE A 168 -10.19 -14.33 1.26
C ILE A 168 -8.73 -14.88 1.21
N SER A 169 -7.99 -14.60 2.29
CA SER A 169 -6.60 -14.95 2.63
C SER A 169 -5.52 -14.28 1.78
N ILE A 170 -4.89 -13.26 2.37
CA ILE A 170 -3.72 -12.54 1.86
C ILE A 170 -2.59 -13.52 1.51
N LYS A 171 -2.41 -14.60 2.29
CA LYS A 171 -1.27 -15.52 2.17
C LYS A 171 -1.19 -16.23 0.80
N ASP A 172 -2.30 -16.45 0.12
CA ASP A 172 -2.32 -17.09 -1.21
C ASP A 172 -2.84 -16.14 -2.31
N SER A 173 -2.80 -14.82 -2.04
CA SER A 173 -3.08 -13.81 -3.06
C SER A 173 -1.90 -13.73 -4.01
N HIS A 174 -2.10 -14.17 -5.25
CA HIS A 174 -1.09 -14.15 -6.30
C HIS A 174 -1.26 -12.97 -7.27
N HIS A 175 -2.38 -12.26 -7.17
CA HIS A 175 -2.78 -11.23 -8.10
C HIS A 175 -3.07 -9.93 -7.36
N ILE A 176 -2.74 -8.83 -8.02
CA ILE A 176 -3.27 -7.51 -7.69
C ILE A 176 -4.42 -7.20 -8.65
N LEU A 177 -5.48 -6.62 -8.11
CA LEU A 177 -6.48 -5.89 -8.88
C LEU A 177 -6.37 -4.43 -8.45
N ALA A 178 -5.92 -3.59 -9.36
CA ALA A 178 -5.76 -2.16 -9.11
C ALA A 178 -6.48 -1.34 -10.17
N ALA A 179 -7.15 -0.27 -9.73
CA ALA A 179 -7.55 0.82 -10.59
C ALA A 179 -6.54 1.95 -10.44
N LYS A 180 -6.04 2.45 -11.56
CA LYS A 180 -5.23 3.68 -11.61
C LYS A 180 -5.76 4.51 -12.77
N GLU A 181 -6.38 5.63 -12.44
CA GLU A 181 -7.08 6.47 -13.43
C GLU A 181 -8.06 5.59 -14.22
N ARG A 182 -8.06 5.69 -15.56
CA ARG A 182 -8.90 4.88 -16.44
C ARG A 182 -8.38 3.48 -16.73
N ASN A 183 -7.38 2.99 -15.99
CA ASN A 183 -6.85 1.64 -16.20
C ASN A 183 -7.26 0.69 -15.08
N ILE A 184 -7.72 -0.52 -15.46
CA ILE A 184 -7.72 -1.69 -14.57
C ILE A 184 -6.45 -2.50 -14.85
N LEU A 185 -5.71 -2.78 -13.78
CA LEU A 185 -4.55 -3.66 -13.77
C LEU A 185 -4.94 -4.94 -13.04
N LEU A 186 -4.80 -6.08 -13.72
CA LEU A 186 -5.11 -7.39 -13.17
C LEU A 186 -4.00 -8.38 -13.52
N GLY A 187 -3.48 -9.09 -12.52
CA GLY A 187 -2.41 -10.05 -12.75
C GLY A 187 -1.44 -10.15 -11.57
N PRO A 188 -0.44 -11.04 -11.66
CA PRO A 188 0.79 -10.87 -10.91
C PRO A 188 1.52 -9.60 -11.39
N MET A 189 2.19 -8.89 -10.48
CA MET A 189 2.82 -7.61 -10.78
C MET A 189 3.92 -7.66 -11.85
N ASP A 190 4.55 -8.82 -12.07
CA ASP A 190 5.53 -9.01 -13.15
C ASP A 190 4.92 -9.51 -14.48
N ASN A 191 3.59 -9.63 -14.56
CA ASN A 191 2.86 -9.96 -15.78
C ASN A 191 1.40 -9.47 -15.70
N LEU A 192 1.24 -8.14 -15.60
CA LEU A 192 -0.09 -7.51 -15.50
C LEU A 192 -0.75 -7.38 -16.87
N THR A 193 -2.03 -7.70 -16.90
CA THR A 193 -2.93 -7.22 -17.95
C THR A 193 -3.38 -5.81 -17.59
N ILE A 194 -3.22 -4.89 -18.52
CA ILE A 194 -3.70 -3.51 -18.40
C ILE A 194 -4.86 -3.34 -19.37
N GLN A 195 -6.01 -2.97 -18.83
CA GLN A 195 -7.22 -2.66 -19.60
C GLN A 195 -7.53 -1.17 -19.44
N ASP A 196 -7.48 -0.44 -20.55
CA ASP A 196 -8.00 0.93 -20.62
C ASP A 196 -9.53 0.91 -20.63
N ILE A 197 -10.14 1.75 -19.82
CA ILE A 197 -11.58 1.83 -19.60
C ILE A 197 -12.12 3.06 -20.31
N ARG A 198 -13.21 2.88 -21.05
CA ARG A 198 -13.93 4.00 -21.66
C ARG A 198 -14.55 4.88 -20.57
N GLU A 199 -14.56 6.19 -20.78
CA GLU A 199 -15.05 7.15 -19.78
C GLU A 199 -16.49 6.85 -19.33
N ASP A 200 -17.36 6.44 -20.25
CA ASP A 200 -18.76 6.06 -20.00
C ASP A 200 -18.92 4.77 -19.18
N GLU A 201 -17.87 3.95 -19.09
CA GLU A 201 -17.86 2.67 -18.37
C GLU A 201 -17.10 2.75 -17.03
N TRP A 202 -16.41 3.85 -16.76
CA TRP A 202 -15.44 3.93 -15.68
C TRP A 202 -16.05 3.69 -14.30
N ALA A 203 -17.17 4.32 -13.99
CA ALA A 203 -17.87 4.12 -12.72
C ALA A 203 -18.32 2.67 -12.55
N THR A 204 -18.94 2.08 -13.57
CA THR A 204 -19.41 0.69 -13.55
C THR A 204 -18.27 -0.30 -13.37
N GLN A 205 -17.13 -0.07 -14.03
CA GLN A 205 -15.94 -0.92 -13.85
C GLN A 205 -15.39 -0.81 -12.43
N LEU A 206 -15.35 0.38 -11.83
CA LEU A 206 -14.93 0.55 -10.44
C LEU A 206 -15.89 -0.13 -9.46
N GLU A 207 -17.20 -0.03 -9.66
CA GLU A 207 -18.20 -0.71 -8.82
C GLU A 207 -18.08 -2.23 -8.88
N GLN A 208 -17.91 -2.79 -10.08
CA GLN A 208 -17.75 -4.23 -10.27
C GLN A 208 -16.46 -4.75 -9.62
N ASN A 209 -15.36 -4.00 -9.77
CA ASN A 209 -14.05 -4.43 -9.31
C ASN A 209 -13.79 -4.09 -7.82
N PHE A 210 -14.49 -3.12 -7.26
CA PHE A 210 -14.36 -2.65 -5.88
C PHE A 210 -15.75 -2.46 -5.22
N PRO A 211 -16.51 -3.55 -5.04
CA PRO A 211 -17.92 -3.49 -4.62
C PRO A 211 -18.15 -2.93 -3.20
N ASN A 212 -17.08 -2.80 -2.42
CA ASN A 212 -17.13 -2.22 -1.07
C ASN A 212 -17.00 -0.68 -1.06
N ILE A 213 -16.76 -0.04 -2.20
CA ILE A 213 -16.70 1.42 -2.32
C ILE A 213 -18.08 1.94 -2.72
N PRO A 214 -18.70 2.86 -1.94
CA PRO A 214 -19.97 3.45 -2.31
C PRO A 214 -19.92 4.16 -3.67
N THR A 215 -20.93 3.93 -4.52
CA THR A 215 -21.12 4.60 -5.82
C THR A 215 -21.00 6.11 -5.74
N SER A 216 -21.53 6.72 -4.68
CA SER A 216 -21.43 8.17 -4.47
C SER A 216 -19.98 8.66 -4.37
N LYS A 217 -19.08 7.89 -3.72
CA LYS A 217 -17.66 8.22 -3.63
C LYS A 217 -16.94 8.02 -4.97
N ILE A 218 -17.29 6.97 -5.71
CA ILE A 218 -16.76 6.72 -7.05
C ILE A 218 -17.07 7.89 -7.98
N ASN A 219 -18.33 8.32 -8.02
CA ASN A 219 -18.76 9.43 -8.89
C ASN A 219 -18.07 10.75 -8.52
N VAL A 220 -17.91 11.04 -7.22
CA VAL A 220 -17.17 12.23 -6.76
C VAL A 220 -15.71 12.19 -7.24
N ALA A 221 -15.04 11.04 -7.10
CA ALA A 221 -13.65 10.88 -7.51
C ALA A 221 -13.46 11.02 -9.03
N ILE A 222 -14.33 10.40 -9.83
CA ILE A 222 -14.30 10.50 -11.30
C ILE A 222 -14.54 11.95 -11.74
N ASN A 223 -15.59 12.60 -11.23
CA ASN A 223 -15.91 13.98 -11.62
C ASN A 223 -14.74 14.92 -11.29
N ARG A 224 -14.15 14.77 -10.11
CA ARG A 224 -12.98 15.57 -9.72
C ARG A 224 -11.80 15.35 -10.66
N TYR A 225 -11.52 14.10 -11.04
CA TYR A 225 -10.46 13.80 -12.00
C TYR A 225 -10.73 14.43 -13.37
N MET A 226 -11.95 14.30 -13.88
CA MET A 226 -12.34 14.86 -15.18
C MET A 226 -12.27 16.40 -15.20
N ASP A 227 -12.47 17.05 -14.06
CA ASP A 227 -12.32 18.51 -13.96
C ASP A 227 -10.86 18.96 -13.92
N LEU A 228 -9.92 18.09 -13.53
CA LEU A 228 -8.48 18.39 -13.54
C LEU A 228 -7.82 18.16 -14.92
N GLU A 229 -8.44 17.36 -15.79
CA GLU A 229 -7.96 17.08 -17.16
C GLU A 229 -8.39 18.14 -18.19
N LYS A 230 -9.27 19.08 -17.82
CA LYS A 230 -9.75 20.17 -18.69
C LYS A 230 -8.86 21.41 -18.59
#